data_AF-A0A2V8LIK7-F1
#
_entry.id   AF-A0A2V8LIK7-F1
#
_cell.length_a   1.000
_cell.length_b   1.000
_cell.length_c   1.000
_cell.angle_alpha   90.00
_cell.angle_beta   90.00
_cell.angle_gamma   90.00
#
_symmetry.space_group_name_H-M   'P 1'
#
loop_
_entity.id
_entity.type
_entity.pdbx_description
1 polymer ?
#
loop_
_entity_poly.entity_id
_entity_poly.type
_entity_poly.pdbx_seq_one_letter_code
_entity_poly.pdbx_strand_id
1 'polypeptide(L)'
;MAEIDQAKLWYQTNLDIFLNRWFSNYDDARKALREHGGFLLPYRHHFYVCKAEVIKALGLDPDDPDWEAIGFDCARPKDQEAFARLKAKRGRIVGAADESSS
;
A
#
# COMPACT_ATOMS: atom_id res chain seq x y z
N MET A 1 0.15 16.69 15.55
CA MET A 1 -0.53 15.39 15.33
C MET A 1 0.43 14.54 14.55
N ALA A 2 0.87 13.40 15.10
CA ALA A 2 1.81 12.52 14.41
C ALA A 2 1.08 11.93 13.20
N GLU A 3 1.28 12.55 12.03
CA GLU A 3 0.97 11.95 10.76
C GLU A 3 1.79 10.67 10.69
N ILE A 4 1.14 9.52 10.91
CA ILE A 4 1.75 8.24 10.59
C ILE A 4 2.05 8.33 9.09
N ASP A 5 3.34 8.49 8.78
CA ASP A 5 3.85 8.60 7.41
C ASP A 5 3.30 7.40 6.63
N GLN A 6 2.30 7.65 5.78
CA GLN A 6 1.61 6.59 5.05
C GLN A 6 2.63 5.75 4.27
N ALA A 7 3.71 6.39 3.84
CA ALA A 7 4.85 5.75 3.21
C ALA A 7 5.46 4.65 4.08
N LYS A 8 5.70 4.88 5.38
CA LYS A 8 6.22 3.86 6.30
C LYS A 8 5.21 2.74 6.56
N LEU A 9 3.91 3.06 6.57
CA LEU A 9 2.87 2.06 6.83
C LEU A 9 2.75 1.06 5.68
N TRP A 10 2.91 1.54 4.44
CA TRP A 10 2.82 0.73 3.22
C TRP A 10 4.15 0.16 2.73
N TYR A 11 5.28 0.53 3.35
CA TYR A 11 6.61 0.07 2.95
C TYR A 11 7.22 -0.90 3.96
N GLN A 12 8.00 -1.85 3.47
CA GLN A 12 8.82 -2.77 4.25
C GLN A 12 10.14 -2.98 3.52
N THR A 13 11.24 -3.15 4.25
CA THR A 13 12.59 -3.39 3.70
C THR A 13 12.68 -4.64 2.82
N ASN A 14 11.74 -5.59 2.96
CA ASN A 14 11.68 -6.78 2.13
C ASN A 14 10.94 -6.56 0.80
N LEU A 15 10.35 -5.36 0.60
CA LEU A 15 9.68 -5.02 -0.66
C LEU A 15 10.67 -4.82 -1.79
N ASP A 16 11.91 -4.41 -1.51
CA ASP A 16 12.95 -4.19 -2.51
C ASP A 16 13.31 -5.47 -3.30
N ILE A 17 12.91 -6.64 -2.79
CA ILE A 17 13.05 -7.94 -3.47
C ILE A 17 11.98 -8.10 -4.57
N PHE A 18 10.83 -7.45 -4.43
CA PHE A 18 9.76 -7.48 -5.42
C PHE A 18 10.06 -6.49 -6.56
N LEU A 19 9.63 -6.84 -7.76
CA LEU A 19 9.82 -6.01 -8.96
C LEU A 19 8.83 -4.84 -8.95
N ASN A 20 8.98 -3.90 -8.02
CA ASN A 20 8.14 -2.71 -7.92
C ASN A 20 8.54 -1.68 -8.97
N ARG A 21 7.55 -1.17 -9.71
CA ARG A 21 7.80 -0.07 -10.66
C ARG A 21 7.50 1.26 -9.98
N TRP A 22 8.53 2.08 -9.88
CA TRP A 22 8.48 3.40 -9.25
C TRP A 22 8.22 4.48 -10.28
N PHE A 23 7.42 5.46 -9.88
CA PHE A 23 6.98 6.57 -10.71
C PHE A 23 7.07 7.86 -9.89
N SER A 24 7.62 8.92 -10.50
CA SER A 24 7.66 10.26 -9.90
C SER A 24 6.37 11.04 -10.10
N ASN A 25 5.51 10.61 -11.03
CA ASN A 25 4.25 11.26 -11.35
C ASN A 25 3.07 10.33 -11.08
N TYR A 26 2.01 10.89 -10.49
CA TYR A 26 0.78 10.15 -10.23
C TYR A 26 0.10 9.67 -11.53
N ASP A 27 0.12 10.50 -12.58
CA ASP A 27 -0.52 10.17 -13.86
C ASP A 27 0.09 8.91 -14.49
N ASP A 28 1.42 8.84 -14.52
CA ASP A 28 2.18 7.70 -15.04
C ASP A 28 1.93 6.43 -14.21
N ALA A 29 1.94 6.56 -12.88
CA ALA A 29 1.64 5.47 -11.96
C ALA A 29 0.22 4.93 -12.13
N ARG A 30 -0.77 5.82 -12.26
CA ARG A 30 -2.17 5.46 -12.49
C ARG A 30 -2.36 4.81 -13.85
N LYS A 31 -1.66 5.28 -14.87
CA LYS A 31 -1.68 4.67 -16.19
C LYS A 31 -1.13 3.25 -16.14
N ALA A 32 0.01 3.05 -15.48
CA ALA A 32 0.59 1.72 -15.27
C ALA A 32 -0.32 0.81 -14.44
N LEU A 33 -0.99 1.32 -13.39
CA LEU A 33 -2.00 0.58 -12.64
C LEU A 33 -3.16 0.12 -13.55
N ARG A 34 -3.60 0.96 -14.48
CA ARG A 34 -4.69 0.60 -15.41
C ARG A 34 -4.25 -0.38 -16.49
N GLU A 35 -3.02 -0.25 -16.98
CA GLU A 35 -2.46 -1.11 -18.05
C GLU A 35 -2.04 -2.49 -17.52
N HIS A 36 -1.40 -2.55 -16.36
CA HIS A 36 -0.85 -3.78 -15.80
C HIS A 36 -1.71 -4.37 -14.66
N GLY A 37 -2.57 -3.57 -14.03
CA GLY A 37 -3.28 -3.95 -12.82
C GLY A 37 -2.39 -3.94 -11.58
N GLY A 38 -2.99 -4.26 -10.42
CA GLY A 38 -2.29 -4.39 -9.15
C GLY A 38 -2.71 -3.33 -8.14
N PHE A 39 -1.74 -2.83 -7.37
CA PHE A 39 -1.96 -1.94 -6.22
C PHE A 39 -1.04 -0.74 -6.33
N LEU A 40 -1.61 0.46 -6.29
CA LEU A 40 -0.87 1.72 -6.31
C LEU A 40 -0.72 2.24 -4.88
N LEU A 41 0.53 2.28 -4.43
CA LEU A 41 0.88 2.69 -3.07
C LEU A 41 1.65 4.02 -3.13
N PRO A 42 1.25 5.03 -2.33
CA PRO A 42 2.02 6.26 -2.19
C PRO A 42 3.22 6.04 -1.28
N TYR A 43 4.38 6.58 -1.66
CA TYR A 43 5.59 6.59 -0.86
C TYR A 43 6.26 7.96 -0.85
N ARG A 44 6.02 8.75 0.19
CA ARG A 44 6.51 10.12 0.37
C ARG A 44 6.15 11.01 -0.82
N HIS A 45 7.06 11.16 -1.78
CA HIS A 45 6.89 11.96 -3.00
C HIS A 45 6.82 11.12 -4.28
N HIS A 46 6.84 9.79 -4.15
CA HIS A 46 6.81 8.84 -5.26
C HIS A 46 5.59 7.92 -5.15
N PHE A 47 5.29 7.24 -6.25
CA PHE A 47 4.25 6.23 -6.33
C PHE A 47 4.85 4.96 -6.90
N TYR A 48 4.38 3.81 -6.44
CA TYR A 48 4.85 2.54 -6.97
C TYR A 48 3.69 1.56 -7.12
N VAL A 49 3.77 0.75 -8.18
CA VAL A 49 2.75 -0.26 -8.50
C VAL A 49 3.30 -1.63 -8.15
N CYS A 50 2.46 -2.41 -7.46
CA CYS A 50 2.79 -3.73 -6.95
C CYS A 50 1.71 -4.76 -7.32
N LYS A 51 2.06 -6.04 -7.22
CA LYS A 51 1.09 -7.14 -7.32
C LYS A 51 0.58 -7.58 -5.95
N ALA A 52 -0.42 -8.44 -5.95
CA ALA A 52 -1.01 -9.07 -4.76
C ALA A 52 0.03 -9.74 -3.84
N GLU A 53 1.15 -10.22 -4.39
CA GLU A 53 2.25 -10.82 -3.62
C GLU A 53 2.83 -9.85 -2.58
N VAL A 54 2.97 -8.57 -2.95
CA VAL A 54 3.42 -7.51 -2.04
C VAL A 54 2.40 -7.30 -0.92
N ILE A 55 1.11 -7.30 -1.23
CA ILE A 55 0.05 -7.15 -0.23
C ILE A 55 0.07 -8.31 0.78
N LYS A 56 0.27 -9.54 0.30
CA LYS A 56 0.49 -10.72 1.17
C LYS A 56 1.74 -10.57 2.03
N ALA A 57 2.84 -10.06 1.48
CA ALA A 57 4.07 -9.80 2.23
C ALA A 57 3.87 -8.71 3.30
N LEU A 58 3.01 -7.72 3.04
CA LEU A 58 2.55 -6.75 4.03
C LEU A 58 1.61 -7.39 5.08
N GLY A 59 1.30 -8.69 5.00
CA GLY A 59 0.38 -9.37 5.92
C GLY A 59 -1.08 -8.94 5.75
N LEU A 60 -1.41 -8.29 4.63
CA LEU A 60 -2.78 -7.94 4.26
C LEU A 60 -3.31 -8.95 3.25
N ASP A 61 -4.63 -9.05 3.16
CA ASP A 61 -5.26 -9.92 2.18
C ASP A 61 -5.42 -9.16 0.85
N PRO A 62 -4.86 -9.64 -0.27
CA PRO A 62 -5.04 -9.00 -1.57
C PRO A 62 -6.44 -9.21 -2.18
N ASP A 63 -7.19 -10.20 -1.69
CA ASP A 63 -8.56 -10.50 -2.14
C ASP A 63 -9.59 -9.69 -1.31
N ASP A 64 -9.13 -8.81 -0.42
CA ASP A 64 -9.99 -8.03 0.45
C ASP A 64 -10.86 -7.06 -0.39
N PRO A 65 -12.19 -7.06 -0.20
CA PRO A 65 -13.09 -6.18 -0.96
C PRO A 65 -12.84 -4.70 -0.69
N ASP A 66 -12.19 -4.36 0.44
CA ASP A 66 -11.77 -3.01 0.76
C ASP A 66 -10.82 -2.44 -0.33
N TRP A 67 -9.99 -3.29 -0.97
CA TRP A 67 -9.09 -2.86 -2.05
C TRP A 67 -9.84 -2.45 -3.31
N GLU A 68 -10.86 -3.21 -3.68
CA GLU A 68 -11.68 -2.93 -4.86
C GLU A 68 -12.53 -1.67 -4.61
N ALA A 69 -13.03 -1.48 -3.39
CA ALA A 69 -13.78 -0.29 -2.97
C ALA A 69 -12.96 1.01 -3.13
N ILE A 70 -11.67 0.98 -2.76
CA ILE A 70 -10.78 2.14 -3.00
C ILE A 70 -10.32 2.24 -4.45
N GLY A 71 -10.52 1.19 -5.26
CA GLY A 71 -10.07 1.09 -6.65
C GLY A 71 -8.58 0.83 -6.77
N PHE A 72 -7.99 0.11 -5.81
CA PHE A 72 -6.56 -0.19 -5.73
C PHE A 72 -5.64 1.04 -5.69
N ASP A 73 -6.19 2.21 -5.35
CA ASP A 73 -5.48 3.48 -5.30
C ASP A 73 -5.40 3.97 -3.85
N CYS A 74 -4.29 3.67 -3.18
CA CYS A 74 -4.06 4.17 -1.82
C CYS A 74 -3.65 5.65 -1.79
N ALA A 75 -3.22 6.22 -2.91
CA ALA A 75 -2.85 7.63 -2.99
C ALA A 75 -4.08 8.54 -2.98
N ARG A 76 -5.13 8.12 -3.68
CA ARG A 76 -6.43 8.76 -3.77
C ARG A 76 -7.52 7.69 -3.67
N PRO A 77 -7.76 7.15 -2.46
CA PRO A 77 -8.82 6.20 -2.24
C PRO A 77 -10.15 6.87 -2.55
N LYS A 78 -10.97 6.21 -3.38
CA LYS A 78 -12.34 6.64 -3.61
C LYS A 78 -13.19 6.51 -2.35
N ASP A 79 -12.90 5.49 -1.55
CA ASP A 79 -13.65 5.13 -0.35
C ASP A 79 -12.77 5.27 0.89
N GLN A 80 -13.00 6.31 1.69
CA GLN A 80 -12.17 6.57 2.86
C GLN A 80 -12.42 5.56 3.99
N GLU A 81 -13.61 4.97 4.06
CA GLU A 81 -13.94 3.97 5.09
C GLU A 81 -13.17 2.67 4.85
N ALA A 82 -13.19 2.16 3.62
CA ALA A 82 -12.41 0.99 3.23
C ALA A 82 -10.90 1.21 3.47
N PHE A 83 -10.37 2.38 3.07
CA PHE A 83 -8.96 2.71 3.32
C PHE A 83 -8.61 2.78 4.81
N ALA A 84 -9.50 3.31 5.65
CA ALA A 84 -9.29 3.36 7.09
C ALA A 84 -9.23 1.95 7.71
N ARG A 85 -10.06 1.02 7.23
CA ARG A 85 -10.02 -0.39 7.65
C ARG A 85 -8.70 -1.06 7.30
N LEU A 86 -8.23 -0.89 6.06
CA LEU A 86 -6.94 -1.44 5.61
C LEU A 86 -5.78 -0.88 6.45
N LYS A 87 -5.76 0.44 6.70
CA LYS A 87 -4.76 1.06 7.58
C LYS A 87 -4.81 0.52 9.00
N ALA A 88 -6.01 0.32 9.57
CA ALA A 88 -6.16 -0.23 10.91
C ALA A 88 -5.66 -1.68 10.99
N LYS A 89 -6.00 -2.52 9.99
CA LYS A 89 -5.47 -3.90 9.86
C LYS A 89 -3.93 -3.87 9.83
N ARG A 90 -3.36 -3.03 8.96
CA ARG A 90 -1.91 -2.86 8.81
C ARG A 90 -1.22 -2.35 10.06
N GLY A 91 -1.81 -1.36 10.74
CA GLY A 91 -1.28 -0.82 11.99
C GLY A 91 -1.16 -1.88 13.09
N ARG A 92 -2.09 -2.84 13.16
CA ARG A 92 -1.99 -3.98 14.08
C ARG A 92 -0.83 -4.92 13.72
N ILE A 93 -0.60 -5.15 12.43
CA ILE A 93 0.50 -6.02 11.95
C ILE A 93 1.85 -5.38 12.24
N VAL A 94 2.02 -4.10 11.94
CA VAL A 94 3.26 -3.35 12.19
C VAL A 94 3.50 -3.18 13.69
N GLY A 95 2.46 -2.84 14.46
CA GLY A 95 2.57 -2.70 15.91
C GLY A 95 2.93 -4.01 16.62
N ALA A 96 2.40 -5.15 16.17
CA ALA A 96 2.78 -6.46 16.71
C ALA A 96 4.22 -6.87 16.36
N ALA A 97 4.72 -6.43 15.19
CA ALA A 97 6.09 -6.72 14.77
C ALA A 97 7.14 -5.89 15.54
N ASP A 98 6.80 -4.66 15.94
CA ASP A 98 7.69 -3.77 16.71
C ASP A 98 7.93 -4.31 18.14
N GLU A 99 6.90 -4.87 18.79
CA GLU A 99 7.03 -5.46 20.14
C GLU A 99 7.80 -6.79 20.18
N SER A 100 7.98 -7.46 19.03
CA SER A 100 8.74 -8.71 18.93
C SER A 100 10.24 -8.50 18.72
N SER A 101 10.68 -7.24 18.58
CA SER A 101 12.08 -6.86 18.41
C SER A 101 12.59 -6.12 19.65
N SER A 102 12.49 -6.71 20.83
CA SER A 102 13.15 -6.22 22.04
C SER A 102 13.77 -7.33 22.87
#